data_AF-A0A396ZW05-F1
#
_entry.id   AF-A0A396ZW05-F1
#
_cell.length_a   1.000
_cell.length_b   1.000
_cell.length_c   1.000
_cell.angle_alpha   90.00
_cell.angle_beta   90.00
_cell.angle_gamma   90.00
#
_symmetry.space_group_name_H-M   'P 1'
#
loop_
_entity.id
_entity.type
_entity.pdbx_description
1 polymer ?
#
loop_
_entity_poly.entity_id
_entity_poly.type
_entity_poly.pdbx_seq_one_letter_code
_entity_poly.pdbx_strand_id
1 'polypeptide(L)'
;MMQRDAVRTSLHQSKVFDEQCDVTGQLRCAALVLSVTAFFLFLYIDICPQESITVLALGTLMLAWTGPLTVLAGTYMKNNRFKVWQPFEGGFHFVSMQAVGWCLTGLLLAVCLVYLVNFHTLTRFEGQFLFIGIVGFIAQMVLNVSLDTFVADTPVPHVRPTSTTKSVVAILLSVSGCLFFVAFDWILPSSVLLVLGAVIFGVSSVVLHVGIGWCDLPTFALWQPFVGGNVFMLLQYLGWKFFACTLVSTALLSSSTSESYTGTASCMGVLGLISQLLLLTSLSFFQPIASQVEPRHTHRLPAE
;
A
#
# COMPACT_ATOMS: atom_id res chain seq x y z
N MET A 1 -24.06 -55.15 -8.30
CA MET A 1 -22.88 -54.91 -7.44
C MET A 1 -22.08 -53.71 -7.96
N MET A 2 -21.61 -53.74 -9.22
CA MET A 2 -20.89 -52.61 -9.87
C MET A 2 -21.52 -51.21 -9.74
N GLN A 3 -22.84 -51.08 -9.84
CA GLN A 3 -23.50 -49.76 -9.77
C GLN A 3 -23.50 -49.14 -8.36
N ARG A 4 -23.47 -49.98 -7.31
CA ARG A 4 -23.29 -49.50 -5.93
C ARG A 4 -21.84 -49.09 -5.68
N ASP A 5 -20.88 -49.80 -6.25
CA ASP A 5 -19.47 -49.47 -6.09
C ASP A 5 -19.11 -48.18 -6.82
N ALA A 6 -19.68 -47.93 -8.01
CA ALA A 6 -19.52 -46.68 -8.77
C ALA A 6 -20.13 -45.44 -8.08
N VAL A 7 -21.29 -45.60 -7.44
CA VAL A 7 -21.92 -44.53 -6.64
C VAL A 7 -21.14 -44.30 -5.35
N ARG A 8 -20.56 -45.36 -4.77
CA ARG A 8 -19.74 -45.25 -3.56
C ARG A 8 -18.40 -44.59 -3.85
N THR A 9 -17.75 -44.88 -4.98
CA THR A 9 -16.52 -44.18 -5.40
C THR A 9 -16.80 -42.73 -5.80
N SER A 10 -17.91 -42.42 -6.47
CA SER A 10 -18.26 -41.02 -6.78
C SER A 10 -18.60 -40.21 -5.53
N LEU A 11 -19.30 -40.80 -4.55
CA LEU A 11 -19.53 -40.20 -3.24
C LEU A 11 -18.23 -40.05 -2.45
N HIS A 12 -17.33 -41.03 -2.49
CA HIS A 12 -16.05 -40.95 -1.80
C HIS A 12 -15.12 -39.92 -2.45
N GLN A 13 -15.17 -39.78 -3.77
CA GLN A 13 -14.42 -38.79 -4.53
C GLN A 13 -14.98 -37.39 -4.33
N SER A 14 -16.31 -37.22 -4.26
CA SER A 14 -16.98 -35.98 -3.87
C SER A 14 -16.67 -35.60 -2.43
N LYS A 15 -16.63 -36.59 -1.52
CA LYS A 15 -16.35 -36.36 -0.10
C LYS A 15 -14.88 -36.09 0.17
N VAL A 16 -13.96 -36.70 -0.58
CA VAL A 16 -12.53 -36.37 -0.59
C VAL A 16 -12.28 -35.01 -1.27
N PHE A 17 -13.10 -34.61 -2.25
CA PHE A 17 -13.09 -33.24 -2.80
C PHE A 17 -13.64 -32.19 -1.82
N ASP A 18 -14.60 -32.56 -0.97
CA ASP A 18 -15.12 -31.73 0.13
C ASP A 18 -14.17 -31.73 1.37
N GLU A 19 -13.45 -32.84 1.61
CA GLU A 19 -12.46 -33.02 2.70
C GLU A 19 -11.04 -32.59 2.34
N GLN A 20 -10.74 -32.37 1.06
CA GLN A 20 -9.67 -31.48 0.63
C GLN A 20 -10.11 -30.11 1.09
N CYS A 21 -9.86 -29.90 2.39
CA CYS A 21 -10.52 -28.98 3.28
C CYS A 21 -10.74 -27.66 2.56
N ASP A 22 -11.76 -26.93 2.96
CA ASP A 22 -11.83 -25.51 2.69
C ASP A 22 -10.63 -24.78 3.34
N VAL A 23 -9.41 -25.03 2.83
CA VAL A 23 -8.12 -24.53 3.31
C VAL A 23 -8.11 -23.03 3.11
N THR A 24 -8.71 -22.54 2.01
CA THR A 24 -9.01 -21.13 1.82
C THR A 24 -9.85 -20.58 2.98
N GLY A 25 -10.99 -21.20 3.32
CA GLY A 25 -11.82 -20.79 4.45
C GLY A 25 -11.10 -20.88 5.80
N GLN A 26 -10.32 -21.94 6.04
CA GLN A 26 -9.51 -22.11 7.25
C GLN A 26 -8.44 -21.03 7.38
N LEU A 27 -7.73 -20.69 6.31
CA LEU A 27 -6.71 -19.65 6.30
C LEU A 27 -7.32 -18.25 6.48
N ARG A 28 -8.47 -17.97 5.83
CA ARG A 28 -9.23 -16.73 6.03
C ARG A 28 -9.75 -16.61 7.46
N CYS A 29 -10.22 -17.72 8.03
CA CYS A 29 -10.67 -17.81 9.41
C CYS A 29 -9.50 -17.60 10.39
N ALA A 30 -8.34 -18.23 10.15
CA ALA A 30 -7.13 -18.02 10.94
C ALA A 30 -6.68 -16.54 10.90
N ALA A 31 -6.70 -15.91 9.72
CA ALA A 31 -6.38 -14.48 9.59
C ALA A 31 -7.36 -13.60 10.39
N LEU A 32 -8.65 -13.93 10.38
CA LEU A 32 -9.68 -13.26 11.17
C LEU A 32 -9.48 -13.47 12.68
N VAL A 33 -9.18 -14.70 13.11
CA VAL A 33 -8.89 -14.99 14.54
C VAL A 33 -7.68 -14.20 15.01
N LEU A 34 -6.61 -14.13 14.20
CA LEU A 34 -5.44 -13.31 14.52
C LEU A 34 -5.79 -11.82 14.58
N SER A 35 -6.60 -11.28 13.66
CA SER A 35 -6.98 -9.85 13.67
C SER A 35 -7.86 -9.50 14.87
N VAL A 36 -8.84 -10.35 15.22
CA VAL A 36 -9.69 -10.18 16.39
C VAL A 36 -8.88 -10.28 17.68
N THR A 37 -7.96 -11.26 17.77
CA THR A 37 -7.09 -11.40 18.94
C THR A 37 -6.17 -10.17 19.07
N ALA A 38 -5.56 -9.71 17.98
CA ALA A 38 -4.76 -8.50 17.97
C ALA A 38 -5.57 -7.28 18.43
N PHE A 39 -6.79 -7.10 17.93
CA PHE A 39 -7.71 -6.04 18.36
C PHE A 39 -7.90 -6.04 19.88
N PHE A 40 -8.20 -7.20 20.48
CA PHE A 40 -8.39 -7.30 21.93
C PHE A 40 -7.09 -7.10 22.71
N LEU A 41 -5.93 -7.52 22.19
CA LEU A 41 -4.64 -7.22 22.81
C LEU A 41 -4.36 -5.72 22.82
N PHE A 42 -4.65 -5.00 21.73
CA PHE A 42 -4.48 -3.55 21.68
C PHE A 42 -5.46 -2.82 22.60
N LEU A 43 -6.73 -3.25 22.64
CA LEU A 43 -7.71 -2.73 23.60
C LEU A 43 -7.26 -2.96 25.04
N TYR A 44 -6.69 -4.14 25.33
CA TYR A 44 -6.16 -4.46 26.65
C TYR A 44 -5.00 -3.54 27.05
N ILE A 45 -4.13 -3.14 26.10
CA ILE A 45 -3.06 -2.16 26.37
C ILE A 45 -3.63 -0.78 26.77
N ASP A 46 -4.74 -0.35 26.15
CA ASP A 46 -5.37 0.94 26.47
C ASP A 46 -6.12 0.90 27.82
N ILE A 47 -6.75 -0.22 28.17
CA ILE A 47 -7.51 -0.36 29.42
C ILE A 47 -6.59 -0.60 30.62
N CYS A 48 -5.56 -1.43 30.43
CA CYS A 48 -4.66 -1.86 31.49
C CYS A 48 -3.25 -1.35 31.17
N PRO A 49 -2.68 -0.46 32.00
CA PRO A 49 -1.30 -0.01 31.82
C PRO A 49 -0.33 -1.20 31.77
N GLN A 50 0.37 -1.34 30.64
CA GLN A 50 1.35 -2.41 30.46
C GLN A 50 2.75 -1.92 30.79
N GLU A 51 3.42 -2.64 31.69
CA GLU A 51 4.85 -2.45 32.01
C GLU A 51 5.78 -3.15 31.02
N SER A 52 5.30 -4.22 30.37
CA SER A 52 6.09 -5.00 29.41
C SER A 52 5.68 -4.74 27.96
N ILE A 53 6.68 -4.71 27.07
CA ILE A 53 6.54 -4.61 25.62
C ILE A 53 5.86 -5.85 24.99
N THR A 54 5.79 -6.97 25.70
CA THR A 54 5.35 -8.27 25.16
C THR A 54 3.97 -8.23 24.53
N VAL A 55 2.99 -7.58 25.16
CA VAL A 55 1.60 -7.52 24.65
C VAL A 55 1.56 -6.75 23.32
N LEU A 56 2.26 -5.62 23.25
CA LEU A 56 2.40 -4.83 22.02
C LEU A 56 3.08 -5.64 20.92
N ALA A 57 4.16 -6.36 21.24
CA ALA A 57 4.89 -7.19 20.30
C ALA A 57 4.03 -8.35 19.75
N LEU A 58 3.27 -9.01 20.62
CA LEU A 58 2.34 -10.08 20.24
C LEU A 58 1.24 -9.56 19.33
N GLY A 59 0.58 -8.45 19.70
CA GLY A 59 -0.45 -7.82 18.86
C GLY A 59 0.09 -7.40 17.49
N THR A 60 1.31 -6.84 17.46
CA THR A 60 1.99 -6.45 16.21
C THR A 60 2.31 -7.66 15.34
N LEU A 61 2.81 -8.75 15.92
CA LEU A 61 3.10 -9.99 15.20
C LEU A 61 1.84 -10.61 14.61
N MET A 62 0.74 -10.61 15.37
CA MET A 62 -0.56 -11.09 14.90
C MET A 62 -1.04 -10.28 13.69
N LEU A 63 -1.00 -8.94 13.77
CA LEU A 63 -1.32 -8.06 12.63
C LEU A 63 -0.43 -8.36 11.42
N ALA A 64 0.88 -8.51 11.62
CA ALA A 64 1.84 -8.79 10.55
C ALA A 64 1.52 -10.08 9.77
N TRP A 65 0.93 -11.08 10.43
CA TRP A 65 0.64 -12.38 9.83
C TRP A 65 -0.73 -12.45 9.12
N THR A 66 -1.64 -11.52 9.40
CA THR A 66 -2.99 -11.49 8.79
C THR A 66 -2.96 -11.42 7.26
N GLY A 67 -2.13 -10.53 6.70
CA GLY A 67 -1.97 -10.36 5.26
C GLY A 67 -1.38 -11.61 4.58
N PRO A 68 -0.23 -12.15 5.04
CA PRO A 68 0.33 -13.40 4.54
C PRO A 68 -0.66 -14.56 4.52
N LEU A 69 -1.44 -14.76 5.59
CA LEU A 69 -2.49 -15.79 5.61
C LEU A 69 -3.58 -15.54 4.55
N THR A 70 -3.94 -14.29 4.31
CA THR A 70 -4.91 -13.93 3.26
C THR A 70 -4.36 -14.24 1.86
N VAL A 71 -3.08 -13.97 1.61
CA VAL A 71 -2.41 -14.32 0.33
C VAL A 71 -2.36 -15.84 0.15
N LEU A 72 -1.97 -16.56 1.19
CA LEU A 72 -1.97 -18.03 1.18
C LEU A 72 -3.38 -18.56 0.90
N ALA A 73 -4.42 -18.00 1.52
CA ALA A 73 -5.81 -18.38 1.25
C ALA A 73 -6.18 -18.23 -0.23
N GLY A 74 -5.70 -17.15 -0.87
CA GLY A 74 -5.84 -16.92 -2.30
C GLY A 74 -5.22 -18.04 -3.15
N THR A 75 -4.02 -18.52 -2.79
CA THR A 75 -3.33 -19.59 -3.54
C THR A 75 -4.06 -20.93 -3.54
N TYR A 76 -4.94 -21.18 -2.57
CA TYR A 76 -5.75 -22.40 -2.46
C TYR A 76 -7.17 -22.26 -3.06
N MET A 77 -7.52 -21.12 -3.67
CA MET A 77 -8.82 -20.94 -4.31
C MET A 77 -9.03 -21.94 -5.45
N LYS A 78 -10.24 -22.51 -5.56
CA LYS A 78 -10.62 -23.62 -6.49
C LYS A 78 -10.16 -23.47 -7.94
N ASN A 79 -9.98 -22.24 -8.43
CA ASN A 79 -9.60 -21.98 -9.82
C ASN A 79 -8.07 -22.05 -10.05
N ASN A 80 -7.23 -22.14 -9.00
CA ASN A 80 -5.75 -22.20 -9.06
C ASN A 80 -5.07 -21.14 -9.96
N ARG A 81 -5.76 -20.02 -10.25
CA ARG A 81 -5.25 -18.93 -11.10
C ARG A 81 -4.71 -17.74 -10.29
N PHE A 82 -4.85 -17.79 -8.97
CA PHE A 82 -4.33 -16.77 -8.07
C PHE A 82 -2.80 -16.95 -7.94
N LYS A 83 -2.04 -15.88 -8.14
CA LYS A 83 -0.59 -15.87 -7.93
C LYS A 83 -0.25 -15.05 -6.69
N VAL A 84 0.79 -15.46 -5.97
CA VAL A 84 1.29 -14.72 -4.78
C VAL A 84 1.69 -13.29 -5.15
N TRP A 85 2.29 -13.12 -6.33
CA TRP A 85 2.67 -11.82 -6.88
C TRP A 85 1.92 -11.56 -8.18
N GLN A 86 0.99 -10.61 -8.15
CA GLN A 86 0.12 -10.28 -9.28
C GLN A 86 -0.29 -8.80 -9.25
N PRO A 87 0.67 -7.86 -9.39
CA PRO A 87 0.38 -6.44 -9.30
C PRO A 87 -0.63 -6.02 -10.37
N PHE A 88 -1.71 -5.39 -9.94
CA PHE A 88 -2.81 -4.88 -10.78
C PHE A 88 -3.61 -5.95 -11.56
N GLU A 89 -3.32 -7.23 -11.39
CA GLU A 89 -4.11 -8.35 -11.92
C GLU A 89 -5.22 -8.73 -10.91
N GLY A 90 -6.37 -9.21 -11.39
CA GLY A 90 -7.46 -9.70 -10.54
C GLY A 90 -8.75 -8.87 -10.54
N GLY A 91 -8.85 -7.85 -11.39
CA GLY A 91 -10.03 -6.97 -11.47
C GLY A 91 -9.91 -5.75 -10.55
N PHE A 92 -10.52 -4.61 -10.94
CA PHE A 92 -10.32 -3.34 -10.24
C PHE A 92 -10.80 -3.36 -8.77
N HIS A 93 -11.93 -4.00 -8.48
CA HIS A 93 -12.44 -4.12 -7.11
C HIS A 93 -11.43 -4.85 -6.20
N PHE A 94 -10.96 -6.02 -6.64
CA PHE A 94 -9.90 -6.76 -5.94
C PHE A 94 -8.64 -5.92 -5.74
N VAL A 95 -8.12 -5.32 -6.82
CA VAL A 95 -6.87 -4.54 -6.78
C VAL A 95 -6.99 -3.34 -5.85
N SER A 96 -8.11 -2.61 -5.89
CA SER A 96 -8.34 -1.44 -5.03
C SER A 96 -8.44 -1.82 -3.56
N MET A 97 -9.16 -2.89 -3.22
CA MET A 97 -9.25 -3.40 -1.86
C MET A 97 -7.89 -3.92 -1.37
N GLN A 98 -7.16 -4.69 -2.18
CA GLN A 98 -5.80 -5.14 -1.86
C GLN A 98 -4.86 -3.97 -1.61
N ALA A 99 -4.88 -2.95 -2.48
CA ALA A 99 -4.06 -1.75 -2.31
C ALA A 99 -4.38 -1.04 -0.99
N VAL A 100 -5.65 -0.79 -0.68
CA VAL A 100 -6.07 -0.16 0.58
C VAL A 100 -5.68 -1.00 1.79
N GLY A 101 -5.98 -2.30 1.76
CA GLY A 101 -5.71 -3.23 2.85
C GLY A 101 -4.21 -3.34 3.18
N TRP A 102 -3.35 -3.47 2.17
CA TRP A 102 -1.90 -3.50 2.36
C TRP A 102 -1.32 -2.15 2.78
N CYS A 103 -1.84 -1.04 2.24
CA CYS A 103 -1.44 0.30 2.66
C CYS A 103 -1.73 0.52 4.15
N LEU A 104 -2.95 0.20 4.61
CA LEU A 104 -3.32 0.33 6.01
C LEU A 104 -2.48 -0.61 6.90
N THR A 105 -2.30 -1.87 6.48
CA THR A 105 -1.47 -2.84 7.22
C THR A 105 -0.03 -2.35 7.35
N GLY A 106 0.58 -1.89 6.26
CA GLY A 106 1.96 -1.37 6.27
C GLY A 106 2.12 -0.13 7.15
N LEU A 107 1.18 0.82 7.07
CA LEU A 107 1.18 2.01 7.92
C LEU A 107 1.07 1.66 9.40
N LEU A 108 0.15 0.75 9.76
CA LEU A 108 -0.02 0.31 11.14
C LEU A 108 1.20 -0.45 11.65
N LEU A 109 1.81 -1.31 10.84
CA LEU A 109 3.05 -2.00 11.22
C LEU A 109 4.19 -1.00 11.43
N ALA A 110 4.33 0.03 10.59
CA ALA A 110 5.32 1.08 10.80
C ALA A 110 5.08 1.83 12.13
N VAL A 111 3.84 2.19 12.42
CA VAL A 111 3.46 2.81 13.71
C VAL A 111 3.77 1.88 14.88
N CYS A 112 3.38 0.61 14.81
CA CYS A 112 3.69 -0.38 15.84
C CYS A 112 5.19 -0.55 16.06
N LEU A 113 6.01 -0.55 15.00
CA LEU A 113 7.47 -0.62 15.10
C LEU A 113 8.04 0.61 15.80
N VAL A 114 7.55 1.81 15.51
CA VAL A 114 7.94 3.04 16.24
C VAL A 114 7.58 2.91 17.72
N TYR A 115 6.39 2.42 18.07
CA TYR A 115 6.01 2.17 19.46
C TYR A 115 6.88 1.11 20.13
N LEU A 116 7.24 0.04 19.42
CA LEU A 116 8.09 -1.02 19.97
C LEU A 116 9.50 -0.50 20.29
N VAL A 117 10.10 0.27 19.38
CA VAL A 117 11.43 0.85 19.57
C VAL A 117 11.44 1.88 20.71
N ASN A 118 10.34 2.63 20.87
CA ASN A 118 10.24 3.73 21.83
C ASN A 118 9.32 3.40 23.02
N PHE A 119 9.14 2.12 23.37
CA PHE A 119 8.08 1.67 24.28
C PHE A 119 8.06 2.37 25.65
N HIS A 120 9.23 2.73 26.17
CA HIS A 120 9.40 3.38 27.48
C HIS A 120 9.46 4.91 27.41
N THR A 121 9.68 5.49 26.24
CA THR A 121 9.91 6.94 26.06
C THR A 121 8.73 7.63 25.37
N LEU A 122 7.96 6.87 24.57
CA LEU A 122 6.85 7.40 23.79
C LEU A 122 5.64 7.71 24.68
N THR A 123 5.17 8.96 24.62
CA THR A 123 3.99 9.40 25.36
C THR A 123 2.75 8.71 24.81
N ARG A 124 2.03 8.02 25.69
CA ARG A 124 0.81 7.32 25.32
C ARG A 124 -0.37 8.28 25.50
N PHE A 125 -1.20 8.44 24.48
CA PHE A 125 -2.49 9.11 24.59
C PHE A 125 -3.63 8.09 24.57
N GLU A 126 -4.75 8.46 25.17
CA GLU A 126 -5.90 7.57 25.32
C GLU A 126 -6.47 7.14 23.96
N GLY A 127 -6.73 5.85 23.81
CA GLY A 127 -7.38 5.29 22.62
C GLY A 127 -6.46 5.06 21.42
N GLN A 128 -5.15 5.31 21.54
CA GLN A 128 -4.20 5.15 20.43
C GLN A 128 -4.06 3.68 19.98
N PHE A 129 -4.05 2.73 20.92
CA PHE A 129 -3.93 1.31 20.59
C PHE A 129 -5.26 0.74 20.13
N LEU A 130 -6.38 1.18 20.70
CA LEU A 130 -7.72 0.91 20.21
C LEU A 130 -7.86 1.35 18.74
N PHE A 131 -7.38 2.53 18.39
CA PHE A 131 -7.38 2.99 17.00
C PHE A 131 -6.55 2.06 16.09
N ILE A 132 -5.35 1.65 16.51
CA ILE A 132 -4.55 0.65 15.78
C ILE A 132 -5.32 -0.66 15.60
N GLY A 133 -5.98 -1.14 16.65
CA GLY A 133 -6.80 -2.36 16.61
C GLY A 133 -7.96 -2.26 15.63
N ILE A 134 -8.73 -1.16 15.68
CA ILE A 134 -9.88 -0.92 14.78
C ILE A 134 -9.42 -0.87 13.32
N VAL A 135 -8.41 -0.05 13.02
CA VAL A 135 -7.93 0.11 11.64
C VAL A 135 -7.28 -1.18 11.15
N GLY A 136 -6.58 -1.92 12.01
CA GLY A 136 -5.96 -3.21 11.68
C GLY A 136 -7.02 -4.27 11.35
N PHE A 137 -8.10 -4.32 12.12
CA PHE A 137 -9.25 -5.18 11.84
C PHE A 137 -9.91 -4.82 10.50
N ILE A 138 -10.15 -3.53 10.24
CA ILE A 138 -10.71 -3.06 8.96
C ILE A 138 -9.80 -3.43 7.79
N ALA A 139 -8.48 -3.18 7.91
CA ALA A 139 -7.50 -3.50 6.89
C ALA A 139 -7.54 -4.99 6.54
N GLN A 140 -7.57 -5.85 7.55
CA GLN A 140 -7.65 -7.28 7.39
C GLN A 140 -9.00 -7.73 6.78
N MET A 141 -10.13 -7.12 7.17
CA MET A 141 -11.43 -7.39 6.56
C MET A 141 -11.45 -7.03 5.07
N VAL A 142 -10.90 -5.88 4.70
CA VAL A 142 -10.78 -5.46 3.30
C VAL A 142 -9.93 -6.44 2.51
N LEU A 143 -8.79 -6.89 3.05
CA LEU A 143 -7.95 -7.92 2.42
C LEU A 143 -8.72 -9.24 2.26
N ASN A 144 -9.40 -9.71 3.30
CA ASN A 144 -10.13 -10.98 3.26
C ASN A 144 -11.30 -10.94 2.27
N VAL A 145 -12.09 -9.87 2.25
CA VAL A 145 -13.25 -9.72 1.34
C VAL A 145 -12.79 -9.54 -0.10
N SER A 146 -11.62 -8.92 -0.32
CA SER A 146 -11.11 -8.74 -1.69
C SER A 146 -10.99 -10.06 -2.46
N LEU A 147 -10.65 -11.18 -1.80
CA LEU A 147 -10.54 -12.49 -2.44
C LEU A 147 -11.86 -12.92 -3.12
N ASP A 148 -13.01 -12.50 -2.60
CA ASP A 148 -14.32 -12.80 -3.20
C ASP A 148 -14.58 -12.00 -4.48
N THR A 149 -13.84 -10.91 -4.67
CA THR A 149 -13.91 -10.03 -5.85
C THR A 149 -12.84 -10.33 -6.89
N PHE A 150 -12.03 -11.37 -6.68
CA PHE A 150 -10.93 -11.73 -7.57
C PHE A 150 -11.45 -12.27 -8.91
N VAL A 151 -11.04 -11.62 -10.00
CA VAL A 151 -11.34 -12.00 -11.39
C VAL A 151 -10.04 -12.28 -12.12
N ALA A 152 -9.77 -13.58 -12.33
CA ALA A 152 -8.58 -14.03 -13.04
C ALA A 152 -8.53 -13.53 -14.49
N ASP A 153 -7.30 -13.37 -15.00
CA ASP A 153 -6.99 -12.99 -16.39
C ASP A 153 -7.57 -11.65 -16.84
N THR A 154 -7.86 -10.75 -15.89
CA THR A 154 -8.24 -9.37 -16.22
C THR A 154 -7.05 -8.67 -16.91
N PRO A 155 -7.22 -8.18 -18.15
CA PRO A 155 -6.14 -7.51 -18.86
C PRO A 155 -5.76 -6.21 -18.16
N VAL A 156 -4.46 -6.01 -17.97
CA VAL A 156 -3.91 -4.79 -17.37
C VAL A 156 -3.38 -3.90 -18.49
N PRO A 157 -4.00 -2.73 -18.75
CA PRO A 157 -3.49 -1.81 -19.76
C PRO A 157 -2.17 -1.20 -19.30
N HIS A 158 -1.08 -1.45 -20.03
CA HIS A 158 0.22 -0.88 -19.72
C HIS A 158 0.75 -0.11 -20.94
N VAL A 159 1.01 1.18 -20.73
CA VAL A 159 1.73 2.06 -21.65
C VAL A 159 3.14 2.22 -21.09
N ARG A 160 4.20 1.96 -21.86
CA ARG A 160 5.57 2.27 -21.39
C ARG A 160 5.80 3.78 -21.51
N PRO A 161 6.09 4.51 -20.42
CA PRO A 161 6.51 5.90 -20.54
C PRO A 161 7.86 5.97 -21.24
N THR A 162 8.02 6.96 -22.12
CA THR A 162 9.14 7.09 -23.07
C THR A 162 10.41 7.69 -22.46
N SER A 163 10.36 8.21 -21.23
CA SER A 163 11.43 9.04 -20.64
C SER A 163 12.13 8.37 -19.45
N THR A 164 13.12 7.53 -19.74
CA THR A 164 13.93 6.85 -18.73
C THR A 164 14.77 7.84 -17.92
N THR A 165 15.35 8.88 -18.54
CA THR A 165 16.22 9.85 -17.84
C THR A 165 15.48 10.62 -16.75
N LYS A 166 14.30 11.19 -17.05
CA LYS A 166 13.51 11.93 -16.04
C LYS A 166 13.03 11.01 -14.92
N SER A 167 12.69 9.77 -15.26
CA SER A 167 12.32 8.73 -14.29
C SER A 167 13.48 8.42 -13.34
N VAL A 168 14.70 8.28 -13.87
CA VAL A 168 15.93 8.07 -13.06
C VAL A 168 16.18 9.28 -12.16
N VAL A 169 16.07 10.50 -12.68
CA VAL A 169 16.21 11.74 -11.88
C VAL A 169 15.20 11.77 -10.74
N ALA A 170 13.93 11.47 -11.02
CA ALA A 170 12.89 11.42 -9.99
C ALA A 170 13.19 10.34 -8.92
N ILE A 171 13.66 9.16 -9.32
CA ILE A 171 14.05 8.10 -8.36
C ILE A 171 15.21 8.58 -7.49
N LEU A 172 16.27 9.16 -8.07
CA LEU A 172 17.44 9.64 -7.33
C LEU A 172 17.06 10.77 -6.35
N LEU A 173 16.22 11.71 -6.78
CA LEU A 173 15.66 12.74 -5.90
C LEU A 173 14.87 12.09 -4.76
N SER A 174 14.01 11.12 -5.05
CA SER A 174 13.17 10.46 -4.04
C SER A 174 13.98 9.68 -3.02
N VAL A 175 15.02 8.94 -3.45
CA VAL A 175 15.96 8.25 -2.56
C VAL A 175 16.71 9.26 -1.70
N SER A 176 17.18 10.35 -2.30
CA SER A 176 17.87 11.42 -1.56
C SER A 176 16.97 12.04 -0.50
N GLY A 177 15.71 12.38 -0.87
CA GLY A 177 14.71 12.89 0.06
C GLY A 177 14.49 11.96 1.24
N CYS A 178 14.31 10.65 0.99
CA CYS A 178 14.19 9.64 2.03
C CYS A 178 15.42 9.60 2.95
N LEU A 179 16.63 9.68 2.40
CA LEU A 179 17.88 9.66 3.18
C LEU A 179 18.00 10.86 4.12
N PHE A 180 17.44 12.04 3.77
CA PHE A 180 17.40 13.17 4.70
C PHE A 180 16.55 12.89 5.94
N PHE A 181 15.40 12.22 5.78
CA PHE A 181 14.57 11.79 6.91
C PHE A 181 15.24 10.71 7.76
N VAL A 182 15.95 9.76 7.14
CA VAL A 182 16.75 8.77 7.86
C VAL A 182 17.90 9.46 8.61
N ALA A 183 18.59 10.40 7.99
CA ALA A 183 19.66 11.15 8.64
C ALA A 183 19.15 11.96 9.84
N PHE A 184 17.92 12.47 9.79
CA PHE A 184 17.29 13.13 10.95
C PHE A 184 17.21 12.20 12.17
N ASP A 185 16.71 10.97 12.00
CA ASP A 185 16.55 10.03 13.12
C ASP A 185 17.87 9.48 13.65
N TRP A 186 18.84 9.23 12.76
CA TRP A 186 20.01 8.39 13.08
C TRP A 186 21.34 9.13 13.12
N ILE A 187 21.42 10.35 12.61
CA ILE A 187 22.68 11.09 12.47
C ILE A 187 22.61 12.46 13.14
N LEU A 188 21.66 13.30 12.72
CA LEU A 188 21.56 14.69 13.17
C LEU A 188 20.09 15.13 13.20
N PRO A 189 19.48 15.32 14.38
CA PRO A 189 18.07 15.71 14.52
C PRO A 189 17.86 17.21 14.23
N SER A 190 18.11 17.62 12.99
CA SER A 190 17.93 18.99 12.53
C SER A 190 16.68 19.11 11.65
N SER A 191 15.76 20.02 12.02
CA SER A 191 14.55 20.30 11.24
C SER A 191 14.85 20.75 9.80
N VAL A 192 16.05 21.29 9.56
CA VAL A 192 16.53 21.62 8.21
C VAL A 192 16.57 20.36 7.32
N LEU A 193 16.98 19.19 7.84
CA LEU A 193 16.99 17.96 7.07
C LEU A 193 15.58 17.52 6.67
N LEU A 194 14.61 17.63 7.57
CA LEU A 194 13.21 17.33 7.29
C LEU A 194 12.64 18.23 6.18
N VAL A 195 12.89 19.53 6.29
CA VAL A 195 12.46 20.52 5.29
C VAL A 195 13.12 20.27 3.94
N LEU A 196 14.44 20.01 3.92
CA LEU A 196 15.16 19.66 2.68
C LEU A 196 14.61 18.38 2.05
N GLY A 197 14.37 17.34 2.83
CA GLY A 197 13.76 16.10 2.35
C GLY A 197 12.38 16.33 1.72
N ALA A 198 11.53 17.11 2.38
CA ALA A 198 10.19 17.46 1.87
C ALA A 198 10.26 18.30 0.58
N VAL A 199 11.17 19.28 0.51
CA VAL A 199 11.38 20.08 -0.70
C VAL A 199 11.85 19.19 -1.86
N ILE A 200 12.79 18.27 -1.61
CA ILE A 200 13.28 17.32 -2.62
C ILE A 200 12.15 16.42 -3.13
N PHE A 201 11.27 15.92 -2.25
CA PHE A 201 10.08 15.19 -2.69
C PHE A 201 9.12 16.08 -3.51
N GLY A 202 8.97 17.36 -3.15
CA GLY A 202 8.23 18.33 -3.95
C GLY A 202 8.81 18.47 -5.36
N VAL A 203 10.12 18.66 -5.50
CA VAL A 203 10.80 18.71 -6.80
C VAL A 203 10.61 17.42 -7.59
N SER A 204 10.73 16.25 -6.94
CA SER A 204 10.46 14.94 -7.55
C SER A 204 9.04 14.86 -8.11
N SER A 205 8.04 15.28 -7.33
CA SER A 205 6.63 15.29 -7.77
C SER A 205 6.38 16.20 -8.97
N VAL A 206 7.09 17.33 -9.08
CA VAL A 206 7.04 18.23 -10.25
C VAL A 206 7.69 17.56 -11.47
N VAL A 207 8.84 16.89 -11.30
CA VAL A 207 9.47 16.12 -12.39
C VAL A 207 8.52 15.04 -12.91
N LEU A 208 7.83 14.33 -12.01
CA LEU A 208 6.88 13.28 -12.38
C LEU A 208 5.61 13.85 -13.06
N HIS A 209 4.94 14.80 -12.43
CA HIS A 209 3.63 15.30 -12.88
C HIS A 209 3.73 16.26 -14.07
N VAL A 210 4.69 17.18 -14.04
CA VAL A 210 4.91 18.16 -15.11
C VAL A 210 5.90 17.62 -16.12
N GLY A 211 7.07 17.19 -15.66
CA GLY A 211 8.19 16.81 -16.51
C GLY A 211 7.92 15.57 -17.36
N ILE A 212 7.35 14.51 -16.79
CA ILE A 212 6.98 13.29 -17.51
C ILE A 212 5.51 13.35 -17.93
N GLY A 213 4.60 13.60 -16.98
CA GLY A 213 3.16 13.65 -17.24
C GLY A 213 2.80 14.64 -18.34
N TRP A 214 2.83 15.94 -18.04
CA TRP A 214 2.37 16.96 -18.99
C TRP A 214 3.25 17.12 -20.24
N CYS A 215 4.58 17.01 -20.11
CA CYS A 215 5.48 17.27 -21.23
C CYS A 215 5.69 16.05 -22.15
N ASP A 216 5.74 14.82 -21.61
CA ASP A 216 6.10 13.63 -22.41
C ASP A 216 4.90 12.75 -22.77
N LEU A 217 3.82 12.75 -21.96
CA LEU A 217 2.64 11.95 -22.27
C LEU A 217 1.63 12.75 -23.11
N PRO A 218 1.24 12.24 -24.30
CA PRO A 218 0.24 12.89 -25.12
C PRO A 218 -1.10 12.94 -24.37
N THR A 219 -1.83 14.05 -24.51
CA THR A 219 -3.16 14.31 -23.89
C THR A 219 -3.19 14.35 -22.35
N PHE A 220 -2.04 14.19 -21.69
CA PHE A 220 -1.97 14.33 -20.24
C PHE A 220 -2.21 15.79 -19.85
N ALA A 221 -3.16 16.03 -18.95
CA ALA A 221 -3.46 17.36 -18.44
C ALA A 221 -2.96 17.57 -17.00
N LEU A 222 -2.53 18.79 -16.65
CA LEU A 222 -2.05 19.15 -15.31
C LEU A 222 -3.16 18.95 -14.28
N TRP A 223 -4.39 19.27 -14.68
CA TRP A 223 -5.59 19.05 -13.91
C TRP A 223 -6.52 18.10 -14.67
N GLN A 224 -6.69 16.90 -14.14
CA GLN A 224 -7.50 15.86 -14.78
C GLN A 224 -8.19 14.94 -13.76
N PRO A 225 -9.15 15.47 -12.99
CA PRO A 225 -9.87 14.67 -12.01
C PRO A 225 -10.63 13.54 -12.70
N PHE A 226 -10.47 12.32 -12.20
CA PHE A 226 -11.16 11.11 -12.67
C PHE A 226 -10.88 10.70 -14.13
N VAL A 227 -9.72 11.08 -14.67
CA VAL A 227 -9.25 10.72 -16.02
C VAL A 227 -8.01 9.84 -15.92
N GLY A 228 -7.75 9.01 -16.94
CA GLY A 228 -6.50 8.24 -17.06
C GLY A 228 -6.63 6.74 -16.82
N GLY A 229 -7.82 6.24 -16.48
CA GLY A 229 -8.08 4.81 -16.23
C GLY A 229 -7.98 4.41 -14.76
N ASN A 230 -8.62 3.30 -14.41
CA ASN A 230 -8.82 2.90 -13.01
C ASN A 230 -7.52 2.68 -12.22
N VAL A 231 -6.54 1.97 -12.81
CA VAL A 231 -5.25 1.68 -12.15
C VAL A 231 -4.42 2.96 -11.99
N PHE A 232 -4.37 3.81 -13.03
CA PHE A 232 -3.76 5.13 -12.96
C PHE A 232 -4.36 5.96 -11.82
N MET A 233 -5.69 6.07 -11.76
CA MET A 233 -6.40 6.86 -10.75
C MET A 233 -6.11 6.35 -9.33
N LEU A 234 -6.10 5.04 -9.13
CA LEU A 234 -5.78 4.44 -7.83
C LEU A 234 -4.35 4.79 -7.38
N LEU A 235 -3.37 4.63 -8.26
CA LEU A 235 -1.97 4.93 -7.96
C LEU A 235 -1.72 6.42 -7.73
N GLN A 236 -2.35 7.29 -8.53
CA GLN A 236 -2.30 8.74 -8.35
C GLN A 236 -2.93 9.14 -7.02
N TYR A 237 -4.12 8.62 -6.70
CA TYR A 237 -4.78 8.88 -5.42
C TYR A 237 -3.90 8.51 -4.23
N LEU A 238 -3.35 7.30 -4.21
CA LEU A 238 -2.47 6.84 -3.13
C LEU A 238 -1.15 7.63 -3.08
N GLY A 239 -0.53 7.87 -4.23
CA GLY A 239 0.69 8.66 -4.34
C GLY A 239 0.53 10.06 -3.74
N TRP A 240 -0.45 10.83 -4.20
CA TRP A 240 -0.69 12.18 -3.66
C TRP A 240 -1.12 12.19 -2.19
N LYS A 241 -1.87 11.17 -1.74
CA LYS A 241 -2.23 11.05 -0.31
C LYS A 241 -1.00 10.81 0.56
N PHE A 242 -0.13 9.88 0.16
CA PHE A 242 1.11 9.61 0.90
C PHE A 242 2.08 10.79 0.85
N PHE A 243 2.13 11.52 -0.26
CA PHE A 243 2.88 12.77 -0.34
C PHE A 243 2.34 13.80 0.65
N ALA A 244 1.02 14.03 0.66
CA ALA A 244 0.38 14.96 1.57
C ALA A 244 0.60 14.57 3.05
N CYS A 245 0.46 13.29 3.40
CA CYS A 245 0.80 12.79 4.73
C CYS A 245 2.26 13.10 5.09
N THR A 246 3.20 12.84 4.18
CA THR A 246 4.61 13.14 4.39
C THR A 246 4.83 14.64 4.66
N LEU A 247 4.22 15.53 3.87
CA LEU A 247 4.35 16.98 4.05
C LEU A 247 3.74 17.47 5.37
N VAL A 248 2.52 17.01 5.70
CA VAL A 248 1.84 17.40 6.95
C VAL A 248 2.62 16.91 8.15
N SER A 249 3.05 15.63 8.16
CA SER A 249 3.87 15.08 9.23
C SER A 249 5.22 15.80 9.34
N THR A 250 5.81 16.23 8.22
CA THR A 250 7.05 17.03 8.22
C THR A 250 6.83 18.37 8.89
N ALA A 251 5.76 19.07 8.54
CA ALA A 251 5.41 20.36 9.14
C ALA A 251 5.18 20.21 10.65
N LEU A 252 4.43 19.19 11.07
CA LEU A 252 4.20 18.89 12.48
C LEU A 252 5.51 18.61 13.22
N LEU A 253 6.34 17.69 12.71
CA LEU A 253 7.59 17.30 13.35
C LEU A 253 8.60 18.45 13.41
N SER A 254 8.69 19.26 12.36
CA SER A 254 9.58 20.42 12.30
C SER A 254 9.13 21.57 13.19
N SER A 255 7.83 21.64 13.52
CA SER A 255 7.26 22.62 14.44
C SER A 255 7.25 22.16 15.90
N SER A 256 7.52 20.88 16.16
CA SER A 256 7.48 20.33 17.51
C SER A 256 8.69 20.78 18.32
N THR A 257 8.46 21.21 19.54
CA THR A 257 9.50 21.47 20.55
C THR A 257 9.81 20.24 21.40
N SER A 258 9.03 19.16 21.25
CA SER A 258 9.24 17.90 21.96
C SER A 258 10.35 17.08 21.33
N GLU A 259 10.98 16.21 22.13
CA GLU A 259 11.88 15.19 21.58
C GLU A 259 11.15 14.34 20.53
N SER A 260 11.82 14.10 19.42
CA SER A 260 11.31 13.26 18.33
C SER A 260 11.60 11.79 18.64
N TYR A 261 10.61 10.93 18.44
CA TYR A 261 10.77 9.49 18.66
C TYR A 261 11.55 8.83 17.53
N THR A 262 12.53 8.00 17.89
CA THR A 262 13.42 7.32 16.94
C THR A 262 12.61 6.53 15.92
N GLY A 263 12.93 6.71 14.64
CA GLY A 263 12.31 6.00 13.52
C GLY A 263 11.06 6.68 12.95
N THR A 264 10.54 7.73 13.59
CA THR A 264 9.35 8.45 13.12
C THR A 264 9.62 9.14 11.79
N ALA A 265 10.71 9.90 11.71
CA ALA A 265 11.06 10.61 10.48
C ALA A 265 11.38 9.62 9.37
N SER A 266 12.11 8.53 9.66
CA SER A 266 12.46 7.46 8.72
C SER A 266 11.21 6.85 8.10
N CYS A 267 10.18 6.54 8.90
CA CYS A 267 8.90 6.03 8.40
C CYS A 267 8.22 7.03 7.45
N MET A 268 8.27 8.32 7.77
CA MET A 268 7.76 9.39 6.89
C MET A 268 8.57 9.51 5.59
N GLY A 269 9.89 9.39 5.65
CA GLY A 269 10.77 9.38 4.48
C GLY A 269 10.45 8.20 3.55
N VAL A 270 10.26 7.00 4.11
CA VAL A 270 9.83 5.82 3.36
C VAL A 270 8.45 6.02 2.74
N LEU A 271 7.50 6.61 3.47
CA LEU A 271 6.17 6.94 2.93
C LEU A 271 6.27 7.93 1.76
N GLY A 272 7.12 8.94 1.89
CA GLY A 272 7.43 9.90 0.82
C GLY A 272 8.06 9.22 -0.41
N LEU A 273 8.98 8.28 -0.20
CA LEU A 273 9.57 7.49 -1.29
C LEU A 273 8.53 6.63 -2.00
N ILE A 274 7.71 5.89 -1.25
CA ILE A 274 6.61 5.08 -1.79
C ILE A 274 5.66 5.94 -2.60
N SER A 275 5.30 7.13 -2.09
CA SER A 275 4.50 8.12 -2.83
C SER A 275 5.08 8.40 -4.21
N GLN A 276 6.37 8.73 -4.32
CA GLN A 276 6.99 9.04 -5.61
C GLN A 276 7.03 7.82 -6.54
N LEU A 277 7.28 6.62 -6.01
CA LEU A 277 7.25 5.38 -6.80
C LEU A 277 5.83 5.07 -7.33
N LEU A 278 4.79 5.33 -6.55
CA LEU A 278 3.40 5.18 -6.98
C LEU A 278 3.06 6.19 -8.08
N LEU A 279 3.44 7.46 -7.91
CA LEU A 279 3.24 8.50 -8.92
C LEU A 279 3.97 8.16 -10.22
N LEU A 280 5.24 7.75 -10.16
CA LEU A 280 6.00 7.33 -11.34
C LEU A 280 5.37 6.11 -12.02
N THR A 281 5.04 5.09 -11.24
CA THR A 281 4.43 3.86 -11.75
C THR A 281 3.09 4.16 -12.42
N SER A 282 2.28 5.05 -11.85
CA SER A 282 0.97 5.43 -12.39
C SER A 282 1.05 5.91 -13.84
N LEU A 283 2.10 6.64 -14.21
CA LEU A 283 2.27 7.18 -15.56
C LEU A 283 2.33 6.08 -16.62
N SER A 284 2.71 4.86 -16.23
CA SER A 284 2.71 3.69 -17.11
C SER A 284 1.30 3.09 -17.35
N PHE A 285 0.30 3.56 -16.62
CA PHE A 285 -1.09 3.13 -16.71
C PHE A 285 -2.01 4.23 -17.24
N PHE A 286 -1.46 5.38 -17.63
CA PHE A 286 -2.24 6.51 -18.12
C PHE A 286 -2.92 6.17 -19.46
N GLN A 287 -4.25 6.29 -19.49
CA GLN A 287 -5.07 6.10 -20.68
C GLN A 287 -5.72 7.42 -21.12
N PRO A 288 -5.37 7.95 -22.30
CA PRO A 288 -6.05 9.08 -22.91
C PRO A 288 -7.56 8.86 -23.04
N ILE A 289 -8.36 9.93 -22.94
CA ILE A 289 -9.77 9.88 -23.33
C ILE A 289 -9.82 9.63 -24.85
N ALA A 290 -10.58 8.63 -25.28
CA ALA A 290 -10.68 8.22 -26.69
C ALA A 290 -11.08 9.36 -27.64
N SER A 291 -11.74 10.41 -27.15
CA SER A 291 -12.16 11.58 -27.93
C SER A 291 -11.07 12.64 -28.15
N GLN A 292 -9.84 12.47 -27.63
CA GLN A 292 -8.73 13.43 -27.80
C GLN A 292 -7.58 12.91 -28.68
N VAL A 293 -7.77 11.78 -29.37
CA VAL A 293 -6.84 11.30 -30.40
C VAL A 293 -7.09 12.05 -31.71
N GLU A 294 -7.09 13.38 -31.67
CA GLU A 294 -6.76 14.14 -32.87
C GLU A 294 -5.25 14.39 -32.84
N PRO A 295 -4.51 14.04 -33.90
CA PRO A 295 -3.08 14.31 -33.95
C PRO A 295 -2.89 15.82 -33.80
N ARG A 296 -2.23 16.25 -32.71
CA ARG A 296 -1.76 17.63 -32.55
C ARG A 296 -1.00 17.97 -33.83
N HIS A 297 -1.57 18.87 -34.65
CA HIS A 297 -0.93 19.35 -35.86
C HIS A 297 0.50 19.75 -35.51
N THR A 298 1.47 18.97 -36.01
CA THR A 298 2.85 19.43 -36.09
C THR A 298 2.82 20.69 -36.91
N HIS A 299 3.01 21.84 -36.27
CA HIS A 299 3.26 23.10 -36.95
C HIS A 299 4.60 22.92 -37.68
N ARG A 300 4.57 22.35 -38.90
CA ARG A 300 5.68 22.48 -39.82
C ARG A 300 5.75 23.96 -40.14
N LEU A 301 6.82 24.61 -39.73
CA LEU A 301 7.17 25.90 -40.30
C LEU A 301 7.26 25.72 -41.82
N PRO A 302 6.64 26.60 -42.62
CA PRO A 302 6.86 26.59 -44.06
C PRO A 302 8.36 26.73 -44.32
N ALA A 303 8.89 25.85 -45.15
CA ALA A 303 10.23 26.02 -45.67
C ALA A 303 10.22 27.25 -46.58
N GLU A 304 10.98 28.27 -46.20
CA GLU A 304 11.52 29.28 -47.11
C GLU A 304 13.02 29.01 -47.29
#